data_AF-A0A8B3DAQ9-F1
#
_entry.id   AF-A0A8B3DAQ9-F1
#
_cell.length_a   1.000
_cell.length_b   1.000
_cell.length_c   1.000
_cell.angle_alpha   90.00
_cell.angle_beta   90.00
_cell.angle_gamma   90.00
#
_symmetry.space_group_name_H-M   'P 1'
#
loop_
_entity.id
_entity.type
_entity.pdbx_description
1 polymer ?
#
loop_
_entity_poly.entity_id
_entity_poly.type
_entity_poly.pdbx_seq_one_letter_code
_entity_poly.pdbx_strand_id
1 'polypeptide(L)'
;MAEPLTQNDVRNAVRQYLKQNCVVNTYSDSTTYDLIVDKEPYPPKAIFGLAMSKLLGIEVISSHFSAGLKSPCFTTFENLGFEIRLKDGSPWSDAEMEDSVREYLRMLELSRAGDKFNKAQIYRQLSSRHKRGHKSYEFRMQNISYVFELMGRRWVPGLKPKRNITVQQVKLIENLIASIENKPFEGLATFEAKVRESFKKIHVEKPEGDVKPKTSTSTTTSYNRSPEVKGWVLNRANGECECCNEEAPFETEEGKPFLEVHHIVPLVDGGSDTVENCAGICPNCHRMLHFGKAREAKSVELIESIRKKESGS
;
A
#
# COMPACT_ATOMS: atom_id res chain seq x y z
N MET A 1 -36.90 10.80 35.42
CA MET A 1 -35.69 10.57 34.60
C MET A 1 -36.18 10.16 33.22
N ALA A 2 -35.69 10.76 32.14
CA ALA A 2 -36.07 10.36 30.78
C ALA A 2 -35.64 8.91 30.54
N GLU A 3 -36.46 8.13 29.86
CA GLU A 3 -36.10 6.75 29.46
C GLU A 3 -34.88 6.78 28.53
N PRO A 4 -34.00 5.77 28.59
CA PRO A 4 -32.85 5.69 27.70
C PRO A 4 -33.29 5.42 26.26
N LEU A 5 -32.55 5.96 25.30
CA LEU A 5 -32.77 5.70 23.87
C LEU A 5 -32.65 4.20 23.56
N THR A 6 -33.57 3.65 22.78
CA THR A 6 -33.58 2.22 22.39
C THR A 6 -33.27 2.00 20.90
N GLN A 7 -32.98 0.76 20.51
CA GLN A 7 -32.85 0.40 19.09
C GLN A 7 -34.13 0.68 18.28
N ASN A 8 -35.31 0.56 18.90
CA ASN A 8 -36.56 0.80 18.21
C ASN A 8 -36.75 2.30 17.92
N ASP A 9 -36.28 3.17 18.81
CA ASP A 9 -36.31 4.63 18.60
C ASP A 9 -35.45 5.03 17.41
N VAL A 10 -34.25 4.43 17.28
CA VAL A 10 -33.37 4.65 16.13
C VAL A 10 -34.03 4.19 14.82
N ARG A 11 -34.61 2.98 14.78
CA ARG A 11 -35.32 2.49 13.59
C ARG A 11 -36.55 3.35 13.26
N ASN A 12 -37.26 3.85 14.27
CA ASN A 12 -38.38 4.77 14.08
C ASN A 12 -37.93 6.12 13.51
N ALA A 13 -36.79 6.65 13.98
CA ALA A 13 -36.19 7.86 13.45
C ALA A 13 -35.77 7.70 11.98
N VAL A 14 -35.23 6.54 11.59
CA VAL A 14 -34.95 6.21 10.18
C VAL A 14 -36.24 6.22 9.35
N ARG A 15 -37.32 5.57 9.82
CA ARG A 15 -38.62 5.60 9.11
C ARG A 15 -39.16 7.02 8.98
N GLN A 16 -39.02 7.86 10.01
CA GLN A 16 -39.43 9.26 9.97
C GLN A 16 -38.58 10.06 8.97
N TYR A 17 -37.27 9.86 8.97
CA TYR A 17 -36.34 10.48 8.03
C TYR A 17 -36.71 10.17 6.57
N LEU A 18 -37.00 8.91 6.27
CA LEU A 18 -37.45 8.49 4.93
C LEU A 18 -38.81 9.11 4.55
N LYS A 19 -39.76 9.21 5.48
CA LYS A 19 -41.05 9.89 5.25
C LYS A 19 -40.91 11.38 4.98
N GLN A 20 -39.84 12.01 5.47
CA GLN A 20 -39.52 13.42 5.25
C GLN A 20 -38.66 13.65 4.00
N ASN A 21 -38.68 12.71 3.04
CA ASN A 21 -37.87 12.76 1.81
C ASN A 21 -36.36 12.93 2.08
N CYS A 22 -35.86 12.33 3.17
CA CYS A 22 -34.46 12.41 3.58
C CYS A 22 -33.98 13.82 3.97
N VAL A 23 -34.90 14.74 4.31
CA VAL A 23 -34.58 16.10 4.74
C VAL A 23 -35.01 16.32 6.19
N VAL A 24 -34.12 16.88 7.00
CA VAL A 24 -34.44 17.39 8.34
C VAL A 24 -33.96 18.84 8.41
N ASN A 25 -34.88 19.79 8.66
CA ASN A 25 -34.69 21.25 8.52
C ASN A 25 -33.53 21.87 9.32
N THR A 26 -32.81 21.09 10.13
CA THR A 26 -31.69 21.54 10.98
C THR A 26 -30.41 20.70 10.87
N TYR A 27 -30.39 19.66 10.01
CA TYR A 27 -29.24 18.78 9.83
C TYR A 27 -28.82 18.71 8.37
N SER A 28 -27.54 18.97 8.13
CA SER A 28 -26.90 18.67 6.84
C SER A 28 -26.64 17.18 6.70
N ASP A 29 -26.39 16.75 5.46
CA ASP A 29 -25.87 15.41 5.19
C ASP A 29 -24.59 15.12 5.98
N SER A 30 -24.40 13.84 6.31
CA SER A 30 -23.14 13.38 6.87
C SER A 30 -21.99 13.63 5.90
N THR A 31 -20.88 14.17 6.37
CA THR A 31 -19.69 14.41 5.52
C THR A 31 -18.64 13.32 5.64
N THR A 32 -18.57 12.65 6.80
CA THR A 32 -17.45 11.74 7.12
C THR A 32 -17.90 10.35 7.57
N TYR A 33 -19.03 10.24 8.29
CA TYR A 33 -19.50 8.97 8.85
C TYR A 33 -20.97 8.73 8.55
N ASP A 34 -21.31 7.47 8.29
CA ASP A 34 -22.67 6.98 8.18
C ASP A 34 -23.01 6.03 9.32
N LEU A 35 -24.28 6.10 9.75
CA LEU A 35 -24.91 5.12 10.61
C LEU A 35 -25.49 4.04 9.72
N ILE A 36 -25.11 2.79 9.95
CA ILE A 36 -25.65 1.67 9.18
C ILE A 36 -26.83 1.07 9.94
N VAL A 37 -28.03 1.17 9.35
CA VAL A 37 -29.26 0.56 9.87
C VAL A 37 -29.82 -0.37 8.81
N ASP A 38 -30.02 -1.64 9.16
CA ASP A 38 -30.56 -2.66 8.26
C ASP A 38 -29.80 -2.75 6.90
N LYS A 39 -28.47 -2.55 6.97
CA LYS A 39 -27.49 -2.53 5.84
C LYS A 39 -27.48 -1.27 4.97
N GLU A 40 -28.32 -0.28 5.26
CA GLU A 40 -28.38 0.99 4.54
C GLU A 40 -27.70 2.13 5.33
N PRO A 41 -27.01 3.07 4.66
CA PRO A 41 -26.34 4.20 5.30
C PRO A 41 -27.29 5.38 5.56
N TYR A 42 -27.18 5.99 6.74
CA TYR A 42 -27.96 7.16 7.14
C TYR A 42 -27.09 8.23 7.84
N PRO A 43 -27.44 9.52 7.76
CA PRO A 43 -26.72 10.59 8.46
C PRO A 43 -26.87 10.47 9.99
N PRO A 44 -25.79 10.19 10.76
CA PRO A 44 -25.91 9.88 12.19
C PRO A 44 -26.55 10.99 13.02
N LYS A 45 -26.15 12.25 12.79
CA LYS A 45 -26.65 13.40 13.55
C LYS A 45 -28.16 13.62 13.35
N ALA A 46 -28.64 13.48 12.10
CA ALA A 46 -30.06 13.65 11.80
C ALA A 46 -30.90 12.56 12.45
N ILE A 47 -30.47 11.29 12.34
CA ILE A 47 -31.17 10.17 12.98
C ILE A 47 -31.17 10.31 14.50
N PHE A 48 -30.04 10.70 15.10
CA PHE A 48 -29.95 10.91 16.54
C PHE A 48 -30.84 12.07 17.01
N GLY A 49 -30.81 13.20 16.29
CA GLY A 49 -31.66 14.35 16.56
C GLY A 49 -33.16 14.03 16.51
N LEU A 50 -33.61 13.30 15.47
CA LEU A 50 -34.99 12.85 15.35
C LEU A 50 -35.38 11.91 16.51
N ALA A 51 -34.52 10.96 16.86
CA ALA A 51 -34.80 10.00 17.92
C ALA A 51 -34.88 10.69 19.29
N MET A 52 -33.93 11.58 19.59
CA MET A 52 -33.93 12.37 20.83
C MET A 52 -35.08 13.36 20.91
N SER A 53 -35.46 13.99 19.79
CA SER A 53 -36.58 14.94 19.78
C SER A 53 -37.89 14.25 20.16
N LYS A 54 -38.09 13.05 19.62
CA LYS A 54 -39.26 12.24 19.94
C LYS A 54 -39.25 11.77 21.39
N LEU A 55 -38.08 11.36 21.90
CA LEU A 55 -37.93 10.85 23.27
C LEU A 55 -38.14 11.95 24.33
N LEU A 56 -37.62 13.15 24.09
CA LEU A 56 -37.68 14.27 25.03
C LEU A 56 -38.94 15.13 24.88
N GLY A 57 -39.67 14.99 23.77
CA GLY A 57 -40.81 15.85 23.45
C GLY A 57 -40.45 17.30 23.12
N ILE A 58 -39.17 17.57 22.83
CA ILE A 58 -38.63 18.89 22.44
C ILE A 58 -37.86 18.77 21.13
N GLU A 59 -37.77 19.83 20.35
CA GLU A 59 -36.93 19.83 19.16
C GLU A 59 -35.44 19.86 19.52
N VAL A 60 -34.68 18.88 19.02
CA VAL A 60 -33.23 18.82 19.17
C VAL A 60 -32.56 19.16 17.84
N ILE A 61 -31.73 20.20 17.83
CA ILE A 61 -31.07 20.74 16.64
C ILE A 61 -29.57 20.42 16.61
N SER A 62 -28.95 20.58 15.44
CA SER A 62 -27.55 20.18 15.20
C SER A 62 -26.51 20.87 16.08
N SER A 63 -26.77 22.09 16.56
CA SER A 63 -25.88 22.82 17.48
C SER A 63 -25.79 22.20 18.88
N HIS A 64 -26.71 21.31 19.24
CA HIS A 64 -26.68 20.58 20.52
C HIS A 64 -25.67 19.41 20.53
N PHE A 65 -24.96 19.15 19.43
CA PHE A 65 -24.07 17.99 19.29
C PHE A 65 -22.63 18.34 18.92
N SER A 66 -21.69 17.80 19.71
CA SER A 66 -20.29 17.73 19.32
C SER A 66 -20.07 16.77 18.13
N ALA A 67 -19.09 17.06 17.28
CA ALA A 67 -18.72 16.21 16.15
C ALA A 67 -17.61 15.22 16.52
N GLY A 68 -17.49 14.12 15.77
CA GLY A 68 -16.38 13.16 15.86
C GLY A 68 -16.72 11.81 16.50
N LEU A 69 -15.79 10.87 16.41
CA LEU A 69 -15.95 9.47 16.85
C LEU A 69 -16.26 9.32 18.35
N LYS A 70 -15.80 10.26 19.17
CA LYS A 70 -16.05 10.29 20.62
C LYS A 70 -17.31 11.11 20.99
N SER A 71 -18.10 11.52 20.01
CA SER A 71 -19.33 12.25 20.29
C SER A 71 -20.36 11.36 20.99
N PRO A 72 -21.19 11.90 21.90
CA PRO A 72 -22.26 11.15 22.56
C PRO A 72 -23.22 10.45 21.58
N CYS A 73 -23.42 11.04 20.40
CA CYS A 73 -24.23 10.48 19.32
C CYS A 73 -23.68 9.12 18.85
N PHE A 74 -22.37 9.04 18.56
CA PHE A 74 -21.76 7.83 18.00
C PHE A 74 -21.62 6.74 19.05
N THR A 75 -21.18 7.09 20.26
CA THR A 75 -21.08 6.13 21.36
C THR A 75 -22.44 5.54 21.72
N THR A 76 -23.52 6.33 21.66
CA THR A 76 -24.88 5.82 21.87
C THR A 76 -25.28 4.81 20.80
N PHE A 77 -25.03 5.11 19.52
CA PHE A 77 -25.33 4.16 18.44
C PHE A 77 -24.54 2.85 18.57
N GLU A 78 -23.25 2.92 18.88
CA GLU A 78 -22.41 1.74 19.09
C GLU A 78 -22.87 0.91 20.29
N ASN A 79 -23.23 1.56 21.41
CA ASN A 79 -23.78 0.88 22.59
C ASN A 79 -25.13 0.19 22.29
N LEU A 80 -25.90 0.74 21.36
CA LEU A 80 -27.14 0.13 20.86
C LEU A 80 -26.89 -0.94 19.80
N GLY A 81 -25.64 -1.23 19.44
CA GLY A 81 -25.26 -2.27 18.48
C GLY A 81 -25.34 -1.86 17.01
N PHE A 82 -25.44 -0.56 16.71
CA PHE A 82 -25.37 -0.08 15.33
C PHE A 82 -23.92 0.17 14.89
N GLU A 83 -23.65 -0.06 13.62
CA GLU A 83 -22.34 0.22 13.03
C GLU A 83 -22.25 1.70 12.61
N ILE A 84 -21.17 2.36 13.03
CA ILE A 84 -20.73 3.64 12.46
C ILE A 84 -19.60 3.35 11.49
N ARG A 85 -19.73 3.81 10.24
CA ARG A 85 -18.77 3.57 9.16
C ARG A 85 -18.31 4.89 8.55
N LEU A 86 -17.03 5.00 8.20
CA LEU A 86 -16.50 6.08 7.37
C LEU A 86 -17.14 6.03 5.97
N LYS A 87 -17.50 7.19 5.44
CA LYS A 87 -17.94 7.32 4.04
C LYS A 87 -16.86 6.89 3.08
N ASP A 88 -17.25 6.28 1.98
CA ASP A 88 -16.35 6.01 0.87
C ASP A 88 -15.73 7.33 0.38
N GLY A 89 -14.42 7.32 0.15
CA GLY A 89 -13.65 8.52 -0.21
C GLY A 89 -13.21 9.41 0.96
N SER A 90 -13.62 9.12 2.20
CA SER A 90 -13.12 9.86 3.37
C SER A 90 -11.59 9.82 3.45
N PRO A 91 -10.91 10.91 3.87
CA PRO A 91 -9.46 10.95 4.02
C PRO A 91 -8.94 9.80 4.89
N TRP A 92 -7.72 9.35 4.60
CA TRP A 92 -7.03 8.33 5.40
C TRP A 92 -6.32 9.01 6.56
N SER A 93 -6.50 8.51 7.78
CA SER A 93 -5.72 8.99 8.92
C SER A 93 -4.30 8.44 8.90
N ASP A 94 -3.38 9.09 9.60
CA ASP A 94 -1.98 8.62 9.71
C ASP A 94 -1.92 7.23 10.34
N ALA A 95 -2.70 6.99 11.40
CA ALA A 95 -2.78 5.69 12.06
C ALA A 95 -3.35 4.58 11.14
N GLU A 96 -4.37 4.90 10.34
CA GLU A 96 -4.94 3.96 9.38
C GLU A 96 -3.94 3.60 8.27
N MET A 97 -3.17 4.59 7.80
CA MET A 97 -2.11 4.37 6.82
C MET A 97 -0.98 3.52 7.39
N GLU A 98 -0.50 3.84 8.60
CA GLU A 98 0.56 3.09 9.27
C GLU A 98 0.15 1.62 9.49
N ASP A 99 -1.04 1.36 10.02
CA ASP A 99 -1.55 0.01 10.22
C ASP A 99 -1.66 -0.77 8.90
N SER A 100 -2.08 -0.08 7.83
CA SER A 100 -2.13 -0.70 6.50
C SER A 100 -0.74 -1.09 6.00
N VAL A 101 0.28 -0.24 6.19
CA VAL A 101 1.67 -0.55 5.83
C VAL A 101 2.23 -1.67 6.70
N ARG A 102 1.94 -1.67 8.01
CA ARG A 102 2.40 -2.71 8.93
C ARG A 102 1.84 -4.09 8.58
N GLU A 103 0.54 -4.19 8.33
CA GLU A 103 -0.06 -5.46 7.88
C GLU A 103 0.41 -5.87 6.48
N TYR A 104 0.71 -4.90 5.60
CA TYR A 104 1.30 -5.20 4.30
C TYR A 104 2.70 -5.83 4.44
N LEU A 105 3.57 -5.25 5.27
CA LEU A 105 4.91 -5.77 5.52
C LEU A 105 4.85 -7.15 6.18
N ARG A 106 3.92 -7.35 7.12
CA ARG A 106 3.67 -8.67 7.72
C ARG A 106 3.24 -9.72 6.68
N MET A 107 2.31 -9.37 5.77
CA MET A 107 1.92 -10.27 4.67
C MET A 107 3.10 -10.58 3.75
N LEU A 108 3.98 -9.60 3.51
CA LEU A 108 5.17 -9.77 2.69
C LEU A 108 6.17 -10.73 3.34
N GLU A 109 6.39 -10.61 4.64
CA GLU A 109 7.24 -11.52 5.43
C GLU A 109 6.68 -12.95 5.43
N LEU A 110 5.39 -13.13 5.74
CA LEU A 110 4.73 -14.43 5.69
C LEU A 110 4.83 -15.06 4.29
N SER A 111 4.60 -14.26 3.25
CA SER A 111 4.74 -14.72 1.86
C SER A 111 6.16 -15.19 1.54
N ARG A 112 7.20 -14.58 2.12
CA ARG A 112 8.60 -14.96 1.91
C ARG A 112 8.96 -16.23 2.68
N ALA A 113 8.41 -16.40 3.87
CA ALA A 113 8.55 -17.62 4.67
C ALA A 113 7.80 -18.83 4.06
N GLY A 114 6.95 -18.60 3.05
CA GLY A 114 6.08 -19.63 2.48
C GLY A 114 4.81 -19.87 3.32
N ASP A 115 4.56 -19.03 4.30
CA ASP A 115 3.41 -19.11 5.19
C ASP A 115 2.14 -18.57 4.53
N LYS A 116 1.01 -19.17 4.90
CA LYS A 116 -0.31 -18.74 4.43
C LYS A 116 -0.84 -17.59 5.29
N PHE A 117 -1.48 -16.62 4.64
CA PHE A 117 -2.23 -15.56 5.30
C PHE A 117 -3.58 -15.34 4.60
N ASN A 118 -4.56 -14.81 5.34
CA ASN A 118 -5.90 -14.54 4.81
C ASN A 118 -6.12 -13.02 4.66
N LYS A 119 -5.98 -12.53 3.43
CA LYS A 119 -6.20 -11.11 3.08
C LYS A 119 -7.56 -10.59 3.55
N ALA A 120 -8.63 -11.36 3.34
CA ALA A 120 -9.98 -10.94 3.72
C ALA A 120 -10.14 -10.80 5.24
N GLN A 121 -9.49 -11.66 6.03
CA GLN A 121 -9.46 -11.52 7.49
C GLN A 121 -8.71 -10.26 7.92
N ILE A 122 -7.54 -9.99 7.34
CA ILE A 122 -6.74 -8.79 7.63
C ILE A 122 -7.55 -7.53 7.31
N TYR A 123 -8.23 -7.49 6.16
CA TYR A 123 -9.06 -6.33 5.78
C TYR A 123 -10.26 -6.13 6.72
N ARG A 124 -10.87 -7.21 7.23
CA ARG A 124 -11.92 -7.12 8.26
C ARG A 124 -11.39 -6.60 9.59
N GLN A 125 -10.18 -7.00 9.99
CA GLN A 125 -9.54 -6.51 11.21
C GLN A 125 -9.23 -5.01 11.10
N LEU A 126 -8.61 -4.56 10.00
CA LEU A 126 -8.37 -3.14 9.74
C LEU A 126 -9.69 -2.34 9.70
N SER A 127 -10.70 -2.88 9.02
CA SER A 127 -12.06 -2.30 8.96
C SER A 127 -12.68 -2.12 10.34
N SER A 128 -12.56 -3.12 11.22
CA SER A 128 -13.08 -3.02 12.59
C SER A 128 -12.39 -1.94 13.43
N ARG A 129 -11.08 -1.74 13.22
CA ARG A 129 -10.26 -0.78 13.96
C ARG A 129 -10.52 0.66 13.51
N HIS A 130 -10.62 0.87 12.20
CA HIS A 130 -10.65 2.22 11.60
C HIS A 130 -12.02 2.60 11.04
N LYS A 131 -13.03 1.72 11.15
CA LYS A 131 -14.41 1.93 10.71
C LYS A 131 -14.56 2.20 9.20
N ARG A 132 -13.55 1.88 8.38
CA ARG A 132 -13.62 1.96 6.92
C ARG A 132 -14.10 0.64 6.33
N GLY A 133 -14.81 0.69 5.19
CA GLY A 133 -15.21 -0.50 4.46
C GLY A 133 -14.03 -1.39 4.06
N HIS A 134 -14.14 -2.70 4.28
CA HIS A 134 -13.05 -3.66 4.03
C HIS A 134 -12.50 -3.63 2.59
N LYS A 135 -13.36 -3.34 1.58
CA LYS A 135 -12.96 -3.22 0.17
C LYS A 135 -11.91 -2.13 -0.08
N SER A 136 -11.92 -1.07 0.73
CA SER A 136 -10.94 0.02 0.60
C SER A 136 -9.52 -0.42 0.94
N TYR A 137 -9.34 -1.42 1.81
CA TYR A 137 -8.02 -1.91 2.17
C TYR A 137 -7.36 -2.70 1.06
N GLU A 138 -8.11 -3.48 0.26
CA GLU A 138 -7.51 -4.17 -0.88
C GLU A 138 -6.87 -3.19 -1.86
N PHE A 139 -7.59 -2.11 -2.19
CA PHE A 139 -7.07 -1.04 -3.04
C PHE A 139 -5.86 -0.35 -2.41
N ARG A 140 -5.91 -0.09 -1.10
CA ARG A 140 -4.77 0.48 -0.36
C ARG A 140 -3.55 -0.43 -0.39
N MET A 141 -3.71 -1.74 -0.21
CA MET A 141 -2.61 -2.71 -0.31
C MET A 141 -2.01 -2.73 -1.73
N GLN A 142 -2.83 -2.58 -2.77
CA GLN A 142 -2.35 -2.46 -4.15
C GLN A 142 -1.63 -1.13 -4.41
N ASN A 143 -2.01 -0.04 -3.73
CA ASN A 143 -1.22 1.20 -3.77
C ASN A 143 0.13 1.04 -3.07
N ILE A 144 0.19 0.34 -1.93
CA ILE A 144 1.47 0.03 -1.27
C ILE A 144 2.34 -0.83 -2.19
N SER A 145 1.75 -1.80 -2.89
CA SER A 145 2.44 -2.62 -3.90
C SER A 145 3.04 -1.77 -5.03
N TYR A 146 2.36 -0.69 -5.41
CA TYR A 146 2.91 0.29 -6.36
C TYR A 146 4.09 1.08 -5.79
N VAL A 147 4.10 1.41 -4.51
CA VAL A 147 5.28 2.03 -3.87
C VAL A 147 6.46 1.06 -3.90
N PHE A 148 6.25 -0.22 -3.61
CA PHE A 148 7.27 -1.26 -3.77
C PHE A 148 7.78 -1.38 -5.23
N GLU A 149 6.88 -1.30 -6.23
CA GLU A 149 7.26 -1.26 -7.66
C GLU A 149 8.24 -0.11 -7.94
N LEU A 150 7.93 1.10 -7.46
CA LEU A 150 8.77 2.28 -7.67
C LEU A 150 10.12 2.18 -6.96
N MET A 151 10.19 1.50 -5.82
CA MET A 151 11.45 1.19 -5.12
C MET A 151 12.25 0.06 -5.79
N GLY A 152 11.74 -0.55 -6.86
CA GLY A 152 12.37 -1.72 -7.49
C GLY A 152 12.29 -2.99 -6.64
N ARG A 153 11.42 -3.05 -5.64
CA ARG A 153 11.24 -4.19 -4.73
C ARG A 153 10.11 -5.11 -5.18
N ARG A 154 10.09 -6.34 -4.66
CA ARG A 154 8.98 -7.26 -4.85
C ARG A 154 7.80 -6.90 -3.92
N TRP A 155 6.57 -7.07 -4.40
CA TRP A 155 5.34 -6.84 -3.63
C TRP A 155 4.69 -8.15 -3.17
N VAL A 156 3.66 -8.05 -2.33
CA VAL A 156 2.91 -9.24 -1.85
C VAL A 156 2.20 -9.94 -3.02
N PRO A 157 2.41 -11.25 -3.25
CA PRO A 157 1.77 -11.97 -4.35
C PRO A 157 0.24 -11.82 -4.38
N GLY A 158 -0.30 -11.62 -5.58
CA GLY A 158 -1.74 -11.39 -5.77
C GLY A 158 -2.23 -10.01 -5.34
N LEU A 159 -1.35 -9.05 -5.02
CA LEU A 159 -1.66 -7.63 -4.85
C LEU A 159 -0.96 -6.80 -5.93
N LYS A 160 -1.52 -6.84 -7.15
CA LYS A 160 -0.93 -6.13 -8.28
C LYS A 160 -0.90 -4.60 -8.03
N PRO A 161 0.22 -3.90 -8.33
CA PRO A 161 0.33 -2.45 -8.21
C PRO A 161 -0.83 -1.67 -8.82
N LYS A 162 -1.46 -0.80 -8.03
CA LYS A 162 -2.40 0.22 -8.52
C LYS A 162 -1.85 1.62 -8.35
N ARG A 163 -1.86 2.37 -9.45
CA ARG A 163 -1.23 3.68 -9.64
C ARG A 163 -2.09 4.87 -9.20
N ASN A 164 -3.30 4.59 -8.72
CA ASN A 164 -4.26 5.58 -8.25
C ASN A 164 -3.87 6.06 -6.84
N ILE A 165 -2.82 6.86 -6.77
CA ILE A 165 -2.26 7.41 -5.53
C ILE A 165 -1.52 8.71 -5.85
N THR A 166 -1.55 9.69 -4.96
CA THR A 166 -0.83 10.96 -5.15
C THR A 166 0.65 10.84 -4.79
N VAL A 167 1.50 11.74 -5.28
CA VAL A 167 2.93 11.80 -4.89
C VAL A 167 3.09 11.96 -3.37
N GLN A 168 2.24 12.74 -2.72
CA GLN A 168 2.27 12.92 -1.26
C GLN A 168 1.98 11.61 -0.53
N GLN A 169 1.02 10.83 -1.03
CA GLN A 169 0.71 9.51 -0.45
C GLN A 169 1.83 8.50 -0.73
N VAL A 170 2.48 8.54 -1.90
CA VAL A 170 3.69 7.73 -2.17
C VAL A 170 4.79 8.05 -1.17
N LYS A 171 5.09 9.34 -0.96
CA LYS A 171 6.09 9.79 0.02
C LYS A 171 5.77 9.31 1.43
N LEU A 172 4.51 9.42 1.86
CA LEU A 172 4.07 8.97 3.17
C LEU A 172 4.29 7.46 3.35
N ILE A 173 3.84 6.65 2.37
CA ILE A 173 3.99 5.19 2.44
C ILE A 173 5.47 4.79 2.42
N GLU A 174 6.29 5.39 1.56
CA GLU A 174 7.74 5.13 1.51
C GLU A 174 8.42 5.45 2.85
N ASN A 175 8.07 6.58 3.48
CA ASN A 175 8.57 6.93 4.80
C ASN A 175 8.12 5.95 5.89
N LEU A 176 6.86 5.50 5.85
CA LEU A 176 6.35 4.49 6.78
C LEU A 176 7.06 3.14 6.61
N ILE A 177 7.32 2.71 5.37
CA ILE A 177 8.10 1.49 5.09
C ILE A 177 9.51 1.62 5.68
N ALA A 178 10.20 2.73 5.40
CA ALA A 178 11.54 2.98 5.93
C ALA A 178 11.56 2.96 7.47
N SER A 179 10.61 3.65 8.10
CA SER A 179 10.45 3.70 9.56
C SER A 179 10.22 2.31 10.18
N ILE A 180 9.26 1.53 9.63
CA ILE A 180 8.90 0.21 10.16
C ILE A 180 10.04 -0.80 9.95
N GLU A 181 10.75 -0.73 8.82
CA GLU A 181 11.91 -1.59 8.57
C GLU A 181 13.20 -1.10 9.27
N ASN A 182 13.14 0.02 10.01
CA ASN A 182 14.28 0.69 10.64
C ASN A 182 15.43 0.98 9.64
N LYS A 183 15.06 1.51 8.47
CA LYS A 183 15.96 1.88 7.37
C LYS A 183 15.88 3.38 7.07
N PRO A 184 16.92 3.97 6.46
CA PRO A 184 16.86 5.37 6.04
C PRO A 184 15.82 5.59 4.94
N PHE A 185 15.17 6.75 4.96
CA PHE A 185 14.28 7.18 3.88
C PHE A 185 15.11 7.70 2.70
N GLU A 186 15.10 6.96 1.58
CA GLU A 186 15.87 7.31 0.38
C GLU A 186 15.09 8.20 -0.60
N GLY A 187 13.75 8.19 -0.57
CA GLY A 187 12.92 9.01 -1.45
C GLY A 187 12.89 8.57 -2.91
N LEU A 188 13.30 7.33 -3.21
CA LEU A 188 13.29 6.72 -4.55
C LEU A 188 11.88 6.68 -5.13
N ALA A 189 10.91 6.14 -4.40
CA ALA A 189 9.55 6.03 -4.90
C ALA A 189 8.93 7.41 -5.11
N THR A 190 9.18 8.32 -4.18
CA THR A 190 8.76 9.72 -4.28
C THR A 190 9.32 10.40 -5.52
N PHE A 191 10.60 10.20 -5.82
CA PHE A 191 11.26 10.76 -6.99
C PHE A 191 10.64 10.20 -8.28
N GLU A 192 10.53 8.88 -8.41
CA GLU A 192 9.94 8.22 -9.58
C GLU A 192 8.48 8.65 -9.82
N ALA A 193 7.70 8.81 -8.75
CA ALA A 193 6.33 9.31 -8.85
C ALA A 193 6.27 10.76 -9.39
N LYS A 194 7.21 11.63 -8.99
CA LYS A 194 7.32 13.01 -9.51
C LYS A 194 7.76 13.02 -10.98
N VAL A 195 8.75 12.21 -11.35
CA VAL A 195 9.18 12.06 -12.74
C VAL A 195 7.97 11.67 -13.59
N ARG A 196 7.17 10.71 -13.11
CA ARG A 196 5.96 10.30 -13.81
C ARG A 196 4.91 11.41 -13.96
N GLU A 197 4.70 12.22 -12.93
CA GLU A 197 3.80 13.38 -13.04
C GLU A 197 4.32 14.43 -14.03
N SER A 198 5.64 14.57 -14.16
CA SER A 198 6.26 15.51 -15.09
C SER A 198 5.94 15.17 -16.55
N PHE A 199 5.82 13.89 -16.92
CA PHE A 199 5.41 13.47 -18.27
C PHE A 199 3.98 13.89 -18.65
N LYS A 200 3.11 14.16 -17.67
CA LYS A 200 1.76 14.69 -17.94
C LYS A 200 1.78 16.16 -18.34
N LYS A 201 2.89 16.85 -18.08
CA LYS A 201 3.07 18.27 -18.41
C LYS A 201 3.79 18.35 -19.76
N ILE A 202 3.13 19.01 -20.73
CA ILE A 202 3.82 19.43 -21.94
C ILE A 202 4.68 20.62 -21.55
N HIS A 203 6.00 20.41 -21.53
CA HIS A 203 6.96 21.49 -21.31
C HIS A 203 7.17 22.20 -22.64
N VAL A 204 6.67 23.43 -22.74
CA VAL A 204 6.87 24.28 -23.93
C VAL A 204 8.32 24.77 -23.99
N GLU A 205 8.97 24.90 -22.83
CA GLU A 205 10.35 25.36 -22.70
C GLU A 205 11.22 24.31 -22.00
N LYS A 206 12.50 24.25 -22.39
CA LYS A 206 13.50 23.37 -21.77
C LYS A 206 13.73 23.82 -20.32
N PRO A 207 13.65 22.93 -19.31
CA PRO A 207 13.94 23.30 -17.93
C PRO A 207 15.41 23.72 -17.77
N GLU A 208 15.65 24.77 -16.99
CA GLU A 208 17.00 25.29 -16.70
C GLU A 208 17.88 24.27 -15.98
N GLY A 209 17.27 23.42 -15.15
CA GLY A 209 17.97 22.46 -14.30
C GLY A 209 18.57 23.11 -13.04
N ASP A 210 19.38 22.36 -12.30
CA ASP A 210 20.16 22.87 -11.17
C ASP A 210 21.64 22.77 -11.53
N VAL A 211 22.30 23.92 -11.69
CA VAL A 211 23.73 24.02 -12.07
C VAL A 211 24.64 23.54 -10.92
N LYS A 212 24.14 23.55 -9.68
CA LYS A 212 24.87 23.12 -8.48
C LYS A 212 23.93 22.28 -7.59
N PRO A 213 23.60 21.05 -8.02
CA PRO A 213 22.69 20.21 -7.27
C PRO A 213 23.20 20.01 -5.85
N LYS A 214 22.31 20.15 -4.88
CA LYS A 214 22.62 19.88 -3.47
C LYS A 214 23.05 18.41 -3.33
N THR A 215 24.22 18.19 -2.75
CA THR A 215 24.64 16.85 -2.34
C THR A 215 23.94 16.48 -1.04
N SER A 216 23.59 15.20 -0.92
CA SER A 216 23.04 14.62 0.30
C SER A 216 23.72 13.28 0.55
N THR A 217 24.11 13.04 1.80
CA THR A 217 24.73 11.78 2.20
C THR A 217 23.62 10.79 2.56
N SER A 218 23.49 9.71 1.81
CA SER A 218 22.57 8.60 2.12
C SER A 218 23.35 7.44 2.72
N THR A 219 22.83 6.84 3.81
CA THR A 219 23.37 5.59 4.36
C THR A 219 22.84 4.43 3.53
N THR A 220 23.56 4.02 2.49
CA THR A 220 23.16 2.83 1.73
C THR A 220 23.51 1.58 2.52
N THR A 221 22.55 0.68 2.70
CA THR A 221 22.85 -0.66 3.24
C THR A 221 23.64 -1.43 2.18
N SER A 222 24.96 -1.52 2.33
CA SER A 222 25.79 -2.40 1.50
C SER A 222 25.83 -3.78 2.13
N TYR A 223 25.37 -4.78 1.37
CA TYR A 223 25.58 -6.18 1.76
C TYR A 223 27.01 -6.57 1.39
N ASN A 224 27.73 -7.20 2.31
CA ASN A 224 29.01 -7.82 1.99
C ASN A 224 28.73 -9.05 1.13
N ARG A 225 29.01 -8.96 -0.17
CA ARG A 225 28.75 -10.04 -1.14
C ARG A 225 29.98 -10.92 -1.26
N SER A 226 29.80 -12.23 -1.29
CA SER A 226 30.88 -13.19 -1.47
C SER A 226 31.53 -13.02 -2.85
N PRO A 227 32.83 -12.68 -2.91
CA PRO A 227 33.58 -12.68 -4.16
C PRO A 227 33.55 -14.05 -4.86
N GLU A 228 33.50 -15.14 -4.09
CA GLU A 228 33.47 -16.51 -4.56
C GLU A 228 32.14 -16.83 -5.28
N VAL A 229 30.99 -16.45 -4.69
CA VAL A 229 29.68 -16.58 -5.34
C VAL A 229 29.64 -15.77 -6.63
N LYS A 230 30.17 -14.53 -6.60
CA LYS A 230 30.22 -13.68 -7.80
C LYS A 230 31.07 -14.33 -8.90
N GLY A 231 32.27 -14.81 -8.57
CA GLY A 231 33.16 -15.47 -9.51
C GLY A 231 32.56 -16.74 -10.10
N TRP A 232 31.94 -17.57 -9.26
CA TRP A 232 31.25 -18.79 -9.70
C TRP A 232 30.14 -18.49 -10.70
N VAL A 233 29.25 -17.54 -10.37
CA VAL A 233 28.10 -17.19 -11.21
C VAL A 233 28.54 -16.63 -12.56
N LEU A 234 29.56 -15.78 -12.59
CA LEU A 234 30.09 -15.23 -13.84
C LEU A 234 30.78 -16.31 -14.69
N ASN A 235 31.52 -17.23 -14.06
CA ASN A 235 32.12 -18.37 -14.76
C ASN A 235 31.06 -19.30 -15.33
N ARG A 236 30.01 -19.61 -14.57
CA ARG A 236 28.86 -20.42 -15.01
C ARG A 236 28.13 -19.78 -16.20
N ALA A 237 27.95 -18.47 -16.17
CA ALA A 237 27.31 -17.73 -17.25
C ALA A 237 28.16 -17.72 -18.53
N ASN A 238 29.50 -17.84 -18.41
CA ASN A 238 30.44 -17.97 -19.53
C ASN A 238 30.22 -16.93 -20.64
N GLY A 239 29.97 -15.67 -20.26
CA GLY A 239 29.76 -14.58 -21.20
C GLY A 239 28.38 -14.53 -21.86
N GLU A 240 27.47 -15.45 -21.54
CA GLU A 240 26.09 -15.46 -22.01
C GLU A 240 25.13 -15.07 -20.87
N CYS A 241 24.21 -14.16 -21.15
CA CYS A 241 23.21 -13.73 -20.18
C CYS A 241 22.26 -14.87 -19.84
N GLU A 242 22.19 -15.28 -18.58
CA GLU A 242 21.36 -16.42 -18.14
C GLU A 242 19.84 -16.15 -18.14
N CYS A 243 19.42 -14.92 -18.47
CA CYS A 243 18.02 -14.53 -18.55
C CYS A 243 17.50 -14.44 -20.00
N CYS A 244 18.30 -13.93 -20.94
CA CYS A 244 17.89 -13.80 -22.34
C CYS A 244 18.66 -14.70 -23.31
N ASN A 245 19.71 -15.38 -22.86
CA ASN A 245 20.58 -16.25 -23.66
C ASN A 245 21.28 -15.52 -24.81
N GLU A 246 21.55 -14.22 -24.63
CA GLU A 246 22.34 -13.41 -25.58
C GLU A 246 23.73 -13.22 -25.00
N GLU A 247 24.72 -13.05 -25.87
CA GLU A 247 26.10 -12.71 -25.48
C GLU A 247 26.15 -11.40 -24.67
N ALA A 248 27.19 -11.28 -23.84
CA ALA A 248 27.45 -10.07 -23.09
C ALA A 248 27.55 -8.86 -24.05
N PRO A 249 26.97 -7.70 -23.68
CA PRO A 249 26.83 -6.57 -24.59
C PRO A 249 28.15 -5.89 -24.97
N PHE A 250 29.21 -6.11 -24.17
CA PHE A 250 30.55 -5.57 -24.39
C PHE A 250 31.56 -6.30 -23.49
N GLU A 251 32.85 -6.06 -23.73
CA GLU A 251 33.95 -6.54 -22.91
C GLU A 251 34.51 -5.44 -22.00
N THR A 252 35.02 -5.83 -20.84
CA THR A 252 35.83 -4.96 -19.97
C THR A 252 37.21 -4.66 -20.59
N GLU A 253 37.94 -3.70 -20.02
CA GLU A 253 39.34 -3.44 -20.41
C GLU A 253 40.26 -4.67 -20.26
N GLU A 254 39.89 -5.63 -19.40
CA GLU A 254 40.60 -6.91 -19.23
C GLU A 254 40.25 -7.95 -20.31
N GLY A 255 39.41 -7.61 -21.30
CA GLY A 255 38.93 -8.53 -22.35
C GLY A 255 37.88 -9.54 -21.87
N LYS A 256 37.32 -9.37 -20.67
CA LYS A 256 36.25 -10.25 -20.14
C LYS A 256 34.87 -9.77 -20.56
N PRO A 257 33.93 -10.68 -20.90
CA PRO A 257 32.54 -10.31 -21.20
C PRO A 257 31.85 -9.69 -19.98
N PHE A 258 31.14 -8.58 -20.16
CA PHE A 258 30.49 -7.84 -19.07
C PHE A 258 29.08 -8.38 -18.76
N LEU A 259 28.94 -9.04 -17.61
CA LEU A 259 27.66 -9.40 -17.01
C LEU A 259 27.60 -8.92 -15.55
N GLU A 260 26.39 -8.64 -15.08
CA GLU A 260 26.10 -8.29 -13.70
C GLU A 260 25.56 -9.51 -12.94
N VAL A 261 26.04 -9.74 -11.71
CA VAL A 261 25.46 -10.76 -10.83
C VAL A 261 24.21 -10.18 -10.17
N HIS A 262 23.09 -10.83 -10.41
CA HIS A 262 21.79 -10.47 -9.87
C HIS A 262 21.27 -11.53 -8.91
N HIS A 263 20.97 -11.13 -7.68
CA HIS A 263 20.19 -11.93 -6.74
C HIS A 263 18.75 -11.99 -7.21
N ILE A 264 18.30 -13.16 -7.67
CA ILE A 264 16.97 -13.33 -8.23
C ILE A 264 15.95 -12.94 -7.16
N VAL A 265 16.02 -13.52 -5.96
CA VAL A 265 15.40 -12.96 -4.74
C VAL A 265 16.34 -11.88 -4.18
N PRO A 266 15.95 -10.59 -4.18
CA PRO A 266 16.84 -9.53 -3.72
C PRO A 266 17.23 -9.67 -2.24
N LEU A 267 18.46 -9.29 -1.88
CA LEU A 267 18.94 -9.30 -0.49
C LEU A 267 18.09 -8.41 0.44
N VAL A 268 17.63 -7.25 -0.06
CA VAL A 268 16.70 -6.35 0.66
C VAL A 268 15.34 -6.99 0.94
N ASP A 269 15.05 -8.07 0.21
CA ASP A 269 13.84 -8.86 0.33
C ASP A 269 14.10 -10.22 1.01
N GLY A 270 15.26 -10.39 1.67
CA GLY A 270 15.63 -11.60 2.42
C GLY A 270 16.22 -12.73 1.58
N GLY A 271 16.61 -12.46 0.33
CA GLY A 271 17.33 -13.44 -0.50
C GLY A 271 18.69 -13.81 0.08
N SER A 272 19.15 -15.02 -0.19
CA SER A 272 20.48 -15.51 0.18
C SER A 272 21.53 -15.07 -0.85
N ASP A 273 22.77 -14.89 -0.39
CA ASP A 273 23.93 -14.74 -1.29
C ASP A 273 24.51 -16.12 -1.61
N THR A 274 23.77 -16.90 -2.42
CA THR A 274 24.15 -18.25 -2.84
C THR A 274 24.04 -18.41 -4.35
N VAL A 275 24.74 -19.38 -4.92
CA VAL A 275 24.81 -19.61 -6.37
C VAL A 275 23.45 -19.95 -6.98
N GLU A 276 22.55 -20.58 -6.22
CA GLU A 276 21.19 -20.95 -6.63
C GLU A 276 20.23 -19.75 -6.67
N ASN A 277 20.56 -18.68 -5.93
CA ASN A 277 19.79 -17.43 -5.92
C ASN A 277 20.44 -16.33 -6.77
N CYS A 278 21.55 -16.60 -7.44
CA CYS A 278 22.29 -15.63 -8.24
C CYS A 278 22.33 -16.02 -9.71
N ALA A 279 22.28 -15.04 -10.61
CA ALA A 279 22.42 -15.22 -12.06
C ALA A 279 23.35 -14.16 -12.67
N GLY A 280 24.19 -14.56 -13.64
CA GLY A 280 24.98 -13.66 -14.46
C GLY A 280 24.13 -13.15 -15.63
N ILE A 281 23.81 -11.87 -15.65
CA ILE A 281 22.85 -11.31 -16.60
C ILE A 281 23.34 -9.99 -17.21
N CYS A 282 22.86 -9.66 -18.40
CA CYS A 282 23.18 -8.38 -19.04
C CYS A 282 22.46 -7.20 -18.33
N PRO A 283 22.96 -5.95 -18.47
CA PRO A 283 22.36 -4.78 -17.83
C PRO A 283 20.87 -4.58 -18.17
N ASN A 284 20.47 -4.91 -19.40
CA ASN A 284 19.06 -4.81 -19.84
C ASN A 284 18.16 -5.80 -19.08
N CYS A 285 18.58 -7.06 -18.98
CA CYS A 285 17.85 -8.07 -18.22
C CYS A 285 17.83 -7.74 -16.73
N HIS A 286 18.93 -7.19 -16.19
CA HIS A 286 18.99 -6.78 -14.80
C HIS A 286 17.95 -5.70 -14.48
N ARG A 287 17.87 -4.64 -15.29
CA ARG A 287 16.84 -3.60 -15.13
C ARG A 287 15.44 -4.15 -15.36
N MET A 288 15.24 -5.08 -16.29
CA MET A 288 13.94 -5.72 -16.54
C MET A 288 13.47 -6.56 -15.33
N LEU A 289 14.37 -7.26 -14.62
CA LEU A 289 14.00 -8.04 -13.43
C LEU A 289 13.58 -7.15 -12.26
N HIS A 290 14.10 -5.92 -12.18
CA HIS A 290 13.66 -4.94 -11.18
C HIS A 290 12.37 -4.22 -11.59
N PHE A 291 12.25 -3.74 -12.82
CA PHE A 291 11.22 -2.76 -13.22
C PHE A 291 10.30 -3.20 -14.36
N GLY A 292 10.61 -4.32 -15.02
CA GLY A 292 9.88 -4.78 -16.20
C GLY A 292 8.51 -5.37 -15.87
N LYS A 293 7.55 -5.21 -16.78
CA LYS A 293 6.19 -5.78 -16.66
C LYS A 293 6.22 -7.32 -16.53
N ALA A 294 7.19 -7.98 -17.16
CA ALA A 294 7.36 -9.43 -17.15
C ALA A 294 8.22 -9.95 -15.98
N ARG A 295 8.63 -9.09 -15.03
CA ARG A 295 9.61 -9.43 -13.99
C ARG A 295 9.25 -10.65 -13.15
N GLU A 296 7.97 -10.83 -12.81
CA GLU A 296 7.52 -11.98 -12.01
C GLU A 296 7.71 -13.29 -12.78
N ALA A 297 7.18 -13.36 -14.00
CA ALA A 297 7.30 -14.54 -14.86
C ALA A 297 8.78 -14.85 -15.16
N LYS A 298 9.56 -13.82 -15.50
CA LYS A 298 10.99 -13.99 -15.79
C LYS A 298 11.82 -14.39 -14.57
N SER A 299 11.47 -13.92 -13.38
CA SER A 299 12.14 -14.36 -12.14
C SER A 299 11.89 -15.84 -11.86
N VAL A 300 10.67 -16.33 -12.11
CA VAL A 300 10.33 -17.76 -11.94
C VAL A 300 11.08 -18.62 -12.96
N GLU A 301 11.03 -18.25 -14.25
CA GLU A 301 11.79 -18.92 -15.31
C GLU A 301 13.29 -18.97 -14.99
N LEU A 302 13.86 -17.86 -14.52
CA LEU A 302 15.27 -17.75 -14.18
C LEU A 302 15.64 -18.62 -12.97
N ILE A 303 14.83 -18.65 -11.91
CA ILE A 303 15.06 -19.54 -10.75
C ILE A 303 15.10 -21.01 -11.19
N GLU A 304 14.16 -21.43 -12.05
CA GLU A 304 14.13 -22.80 -12.55
C GLU A 304 15.35 -23.12 -13.43
N SER A 305 15.76 -22.19 -14.28
CA SER A 305 16.96 -22.32 -15.12
C SER A 305 18.23 -22.46 -14.26
N ILE A 306 18.42 -21.56 -13.29
CA ILE A 306 19.59 -21.58 -12.41
C ILE A 306 19.64 -22.86 -11.57
N ARG A 307 18.50 -23.30 -11.01
CA ARG A 307 18.46 -24.56 -10.25
C ARG A 307 18.93 -25.75 -11.07
N LYS A 308 18.53 -25.84 -12.36
CA LYS A 308 18.97 -26.90 -13.26
C LYS A 308 20.48 -26.85 -13.53
N LYS A 309 21.06 -25.65 -13.64
CA LYS A 309 22.50 -25.47 -13.85
C LYS A 309 23.32 -25.83 -12.61
N GLU A 310 22.84 -25.45 -11.41
CA GLU A 310 23.54 -25.70 -10.15
C GLU A 310 23.37 -27.13 -9.64
N SER A 311 22.27 -27.81 -9.97
CA SER A 311 22.08 -29.22 -9.66
C SER A 311 22.92 -30.16 -10.54
N GLY A 312 24.09 -29.69 -11.02
CA GLY A 312 24.94 -30.39 -11.99
C GLY A 312 25.09 -31.89 -11.69
N SER A 313 25.22 -32.74 -12.70
CA SER A 313 25.78 -32.50 -14.04
C SER A 313 25.11 -33.37 -15.08
#